data_AF-A0A925YQI3-F1
#
_entry.id   AF-A0A925YQI3-F1
#
_cell.length_a   1.000
_cell.length_b   1.000
_cell.length_c   1.000
_cell.angle_alpha   90.00
_cell.angle_beta   90.00
_cell.angle_gamma   90.00
#
_symmetry.space_group_name_H-M   'P 1'
#
loop_
_entity.id
_entity.type
_entity.pdbx_description
1 polymer ?
#
loop_
_entity_poly.entity_id
_entity_poly.type
_entity_poly.pdbx_seq_one_letter_code
_entity_poly.pdbx_strand_id
1 'polypeptide(L)'
;RRASNEPWLRELREHIGIIHIQQADGQYDRQWDFTETGKIDPATAAALHRTAGLENCPVFLEVFYPFERDDASVLDAVQRSITMLKPAFAQDSHG
;
A
#
# COMPACT_ATOMS: atom_id res chain seq x y z
N ARG A 1 -13.18 -19.59 -1.51
CA ARG A 1 -12.34 -18.87 -0.51
C ARG A 1 -12.09 -17.47 -1.04
N ARG A 2 -12.21 -16.43 -0.21
CA ARG A 2 -11.88 -15.04 -0.58
C ARG A 2 -10.44 -14.80 -0.13
N ALA A 3 -9.59 -14.21 -0.97
CA ALA A 3 -8.25 -13.81 -0.56
C ALA A 3 -8.35 -12.74 0.54
N SER A 4 -7.52 -12.85 1.58
CA SER A 4 -7.42 -11.90 2.69
C SER A 4 -5.97 -11.80 3.15
N ASN A 5 -5.52 -10.59 3.46
CA ASN A 5 -4.17 -10.33 3.97
C ASN A 5 -4.04 -10.68 5.46
N GLU A 6 -5.14 -10.63 6.22
CA GLU A 6 -5.12 -10.76 7.68
C GLU A 6 -4.42 -12.04 8.18
N PRO A 7 -4.69 -13.26 7.64
CA PRO A 7 -4.00 -14.45 8.11
C PRO A 7 -2.49 -14.38 7.91
N TRP A 8 -2.04 -13.86 6.75
CA TRP A 8 -0.61 -13.71 6.44
C TRP A 8 0.06 -12.72 7.39
N LEU A 9 -0.54 -11.53 7.56
CA LEU A 9 0.02 -10.50 8.43
C LEU A 9 0.10 -10.97 9.87
N ARG A 10 -0.91 -11.69 10.37
CA ARG A 10 -0.96 -12.20 11.75
C ARG A 10 0.01 -13.36 11.97
N GLU A 11 0.00 -14.35 11.09
CA GLU A 11 0.74 -15.61 11.28
C GLU A 11 2.24 -15.44 11.01
N LEU A 12 2.61 -14.48 10.13
CA LEU A 12 4.00 -14.23 9.77
C LEU A 12 4.55 -12.92 10.34
N ARG A 13 3.84 -12.25 11.27
CA ARG A 13 4.20 -10.93 11.81
C ARG A 13 5.68 -10.81 12.23
N GLU A 14 6.24 -11.88 12.82
CA GLU A 14 7.63 -11.89 13.33
C GLU A 14 8.68 -12.03 12.22
N HIS A 15 8.25 -12.35 11.00
CA HIS A 15 9.09 -12.52 9.82
C HIS A 15 8.89 -11.42 8.78
N ILE A 16 7.86 -10.58 8.93
CA ILE A 16 7.57 -9.47 8.01
C ILE A 16 8.45 -8.28 8.40
N GLY A 17 9.46 -7.99 7.58
CA GLY A 17 10.31 -6.81 7.73
C GLY A 17 9.87 -5.60 6.90
N ILE A 18 9.08 -5.82 5.85
CA ILE A 18 8.66 -4.81 4.88
C ILE A 18 7.30 -5.23 4.29
N ILE A 19 6.44 -4.26 3.98
CA ILE A 19 5.19 -4.48 3.25
C ILE A 19 5.19 -3.64 1.97
N HIS A 20 4.88 -4.25 0.83
CA HIS A 20 4.55 -3.50 -0.39
C HIS A 20 3.06 -3.16 -0.41
N ILE A 21 2.73 -1.97 -0.90
CA ILE A 21 1.35 -1.54 -1.14
C ILE A 21 1.20 -1.03 -2.58
N GLN A 22 0.08 -1.42 -3.18
CA GLN A 22 -0.35 -1.05 -4.53
C GLN A 22 -1.87 -0.90 -4.52
N GLN A 23 -2.43 -0.19 -5.51
CA GLN A 23 -3.86 -0.22 -5.79
C GLN A 23 -4.20 -1.46 -6.63
N ALA A 24 -5.38 -2.03 -6.41
CA ALA A 24 -5.79 -3.26 -7.10
C ALA A 24 -7.31 -3.42 -7.18
N ASP A 25 -7.77 -4.21 -8.17
CA ASP A 25 -9.16 -4.64 -8.31
C ASP A 25 -9.43 -6.03 -7.70
N GLY A 26 -8.37 -6.71 -7.22
CA GLY A 26 -8.42 -8.06 -6.66
C GLY A 26 -8.65 -9.17 -7.68
N GLN A 27 -8.46 -8.91 -8.97
CA GLN A 27 -8.52 -9.92 -10.04
C GLN A 27 -7.13 -10.27 -10.57
N TYR A 28 -6.28 -9.25 -10.71
CA TYR A 28 -4.89 -9.41 -11.13
C TYR A 28 -3.96 -8.69 -10.14
N ASP A 29 -2.69 -9.03 -10.20
CA ASP A 29 -1.64 -8.23 -9.57
C ASP A 29 -1.45 -6.97 -10.42
N ARG A 30 -2.12 -5.88 -10.03
CA ARG A 30 -2.29 -4.70 -10.88
C ARG A 30 -1.11 -3.75 -10.83
N GLN A 31 -0.41 -3.70 -9.69
CA GLN A 31 0.68 -2.77 -9.41
C GLN A 31 0.29 -1.32 -9.75
N TRP A 32 -0.98 -0.96 -9.55
CA TRP A 32 -1.49 0.37 -9.85
C TRP A 32 -1.09 1.36 -8.77
N ASP A 33 -0.94 2.61 -9.16
CA ASP A 33 -0.82 3.72 -8.23
C ASP A 33 -2.18 4.12 -7.64
N PHE A 34 -2.17 4.94 -6.59
CA PHE A 34 -3.38 5.27 -5.84
C PHE A 34 -4.27 6.32 -6.53
N THR A 35 -3.87 6.85 -7.69
CA THR A 35 -4.73 7.70 -8.51
C THR A 35 -5.72 6.88 -9.36
N GLU A 36 -5.48 5.58 -9.48
CA GLU A 36 -6.40 4.64 -10.12
C GLU A 36 -7.58 4.27 -9.20
N THR A 37 -8.73 3.98 -9.81
CA THR A 37 -9.89 3.47 -9.06
C THR A 37 -9.69 1.99 -8.73
N GLY A 38 -9.63 1.65 -7.45
CA GLY A 38 -9.50 0.27 -7.00
C GLY A 38 -10.14 0.00 -5.64
N LYS A 39 -9.75 -1.11 -5.02
CA LYS A 39 -10.35 -1.64 -3.78
C LYS A 39 -9.50 -1.41 -2.54
N ILE A 40 -8.25 -0.98 -2.69
CA ILE A 40 -7.33 -0.78 -1.57
C ILE A 40 -7.57 0.63 -1.03
N ASP A 41 -8.24 0.69 0.13
CA ASP A 41 -8.40 1.90 0.92
C ASP A 41 -7.20 2.07 1.88
N PRO A 42 -6.45 3.18 1.83
CA PRO A 42 -5.27 3.39 2.68
C PRO A 42 -5.55 3.28 4.18
N ALA A 43 -6.67 3.83 4.65
CA ALA A 43 -7.00 3.86 6.08
C ALA A 43 -7.30 2.44 6.60
N THR A 44 -8.02 1.65 5.80
CA THR A 44 -8.31 0.25 6.09
C THR A 44 -7.05 -0.61 6.10
N ALA A 45 -6.15 -0.40 5.12
CA ALA A 45 -4.86 -1.10 5.07
C ALA A 45 -3.99 -0.78 6.31
N ALA A 46 -3.85 0.51 6.65
CA ALA A 46 -3.10 0.93 7.83
C ALA A 46 -3.71 0.41 9.14
N ALA A 47 -5.04 0.39 9.26
CA ALA A 47 -5.72 -0.20 10.40
C ALA A 47 -5.42 -1.70 10.55
N LEU A 48 -5.43 -2.44 9.43
CA LEU A 48 -5.08 -3.86 9.43
C LEU A 48 -3.60 -4.10 9.84
N HIS A 49 -2.68 -3.24 9.42
CA HIS A 49 -1.28 -3.34 9.86
C HIS A 49 -1.16 -3.14 11.37
N ARG A 50 -1.85 -2.12 11.92
CA ARG A 50 -1.90 -1.88 13.38
C ARG A 50 -2.50 -3.06 14.14
N THR A 51 -3.61 -3.63 13.67
CA THR A 51 -4.23 -4.77 14.36
C THR A 51 -3.39 -6.05 14.29
N ALA A 52 -2.52 -6.17 13.28
CA ALA A 52 -1.55 -7.25 13.16
C ALA A 52 -0.24 -7.02 13.95
N GLY A 53 -0.05 -5.85 14.57
CA GLY A 53 1.19 -5.49 15.27
C GLY A 53 2.34 -5.13 14.33
N LEU A 54 2.02 -4.60 13.15
CA LEU A 54 2.95 -4.22 12.08
C LEU A 54 2.91 -2.70 11.80
N GLU A 55 2.46 -1.89 12.76
CA GLU A 55 2.34 -0.43 12.63
C GLU A 55 3.67 0.30 12.40
N ASN A 56 4.77 -0.33 12.82
CA ASN A 56 6.13 0.16 12.65
C ASN A 56 6.84 -0.50 11.45
N CYS A 57 6.18 -1.43 10.75
CA CYS A 57 6.73 -2.06 9.56
C CYS A 57 6.76 -1.03 8.41
N PRO A 58 7.92 -0.82 7.77
CA PRO A 58 8.00 0.03 6.59
C PRO A 58 7.02 -0.42 5.49
N VAL A 59 6.27 0.53 4.95
CA VAL A 59 5.35 0.33 3.82
C VAL A 59 5.91 1.03 2.58
N PHE A 60 6.16 0.28 1.51
CA PHE A 60 6.68 0.80 0.25
C PHE A 60 5.58 0.80 -0.81
N LEU A 61 5.40 1.94 -1.48
CA LEU A 61 4.58 2.01 -2.69
C LEU A 61 5.30 1.28 -3.82
N GLU A 62 4.75 0.15 -4.28
CA GLU A 62 5.23 -0.59 -5.44
C GLU A 62 4.24 -0.36 -6.59
N VAL A 63 4.70 0.30 -7.66
CA VAL A 63 3.86 0.69 -8.79
C VAL A 63 4.59 0.50 -10.10
N PHE A 64 3.87 -0.01 -11.10
CA PHE A 64 4.43 -0.35 -12.40
C PHE A 64 3.70 0.47 -13.47
N TYR A 65 4.48 1.09 -14.35
CA TYR A 65 3.97 1.89 -15.45
C TYR A 65 4.33 1.24 -16.79
N PRO A 66 3.45 1.33 -17.80
CA PRO A 66 3.83 0.98 -19.16
C PRO A 66 5.03 1.82 -19.62
N PHE A 67 5.94 1.23 -20.40
CA PHE A 67 7.17 1.88 -20.83
C PHE A 67 6.93 3.12 -21.70
N GLU A 68 5.79 3.16 -22.38
CA GLU A 68 5.36 4.26 -23.25
C GLU A 68 4.80 5.48 -22.49
N ARG A 69 4.59 5.37 -21.18
CA ARG A 69 4.10 6.48 -20.37
C ARG A 69 5.22 7.51 -20.15
N ASP A 70 4.90 8.79 -20.29
CA ASP A 70 5.89 9.85 -20.15
C ASP A 70 6.32 10.06 -18.68
N ASP A 71 7.58 10.43 -18.48
CA ASP A 71 8.19 10.60 -17.15
C ASP A 71 7.44 11.61 -16.27
N ALA A 72 6.91 12.68 -16.86
CA ALA A 72 6.23 13.73 -16.10
C ALA A 72 4.90 13.23 -15.53
N SER A 73 4.12 12.48 -16.32
CA SER A 73 2.87 11.88 -15.84
C SER A 73 3.09 10.72 -14.86
N VAL A 74 4.23 10.02 -14.94
CA VAL A 74 4.66 9.05 -13.93
C VAL A 74 5.00 9.74 -12.61
N LEU A 75 5.84 10.77 -12.65
CA LEU A 75 6.25 11.52 -11.46
C LEU A 75 5.05 12.14 -10.74
N ASP A 76 4.13 12.77 -11.48
CA ASP A 76 2.91 13.34 -10.92
C ASP A 76 2.03 12.27 -10.24
N ALA A 77 1.85 11.11 -10.88
CA ALA A 77 1.04 10.04 -10.32
C ALA A 77 1.64 9.44 -9.04
N VAL A 78 2.96 9.27 -8.98
CA VAL A 78 3.66 8.85 -7.77
C VAL A 78 3.51 9.89 -6.66
N GLN A 79 3.70 11.18 -6.96
CA GLN A 79 3.55 12.26 -5.98
C GLN A 79 2.14 12.31 -5.38
N ARG A 80 1.11 12.21 -6.23
CA ARG A 80 -0.28 12.16 -5.80
C ARG A 80 -0.58 10.92 -4.98
N SER A 81 -0.08 9.76 -5.37
CA SER A 81 -0.22 8.51 -4.61
C SER A 81 0.37 8.62 -3.22
N ILE A 82 1.59 9.16 -3.10
CA ILE A 82 2.23 9.42 -1.81
C ILE A 82 1.40 10.40 -0.97
N THR A 83 0.82 11.43 -1.59
CA THR A 83 -0.04 12.40 -0.90
C THR A 83 -1.31 11.74 -0.35
N MET A 84 -1.90 10.79 -1.09
CA MET A 84 -3.07 10.02 -0.65
C MET A 84 -2.74 9.00 0.45
N LEU A 85 -1.54 8.41 0.41
CA LEU A 85 -1.11 7.38 1.36
C LEU A 85 -0.64 7.95 2.70
N LYS A 86 0.12 9.05 2.67
CA LYS A 86 0.78 9.61 3.87
C LYS A 86 -0.16 9.79 5.06
N PRO A 87 -1.38 10.34 4.94
CA PRO A 87 -2.26 10.53 6.10
C PRO A 87 -2.63 9.22 6.82
N ALA A 88 -2.71 8.10 6.10
CA ALA A 88 -3.07 6.81 6.70
C ALA A 88 -1.90 6.12 7.40
N PHE A 89 -0.67 6.35 6.92
CA PHE A 89 0.55 5.67 7.37
C PHE A 89 1.53 6.58 8.12
N ALA A 90 1.19 7.85 8.33
CA ALA A 90 1.96 8.73 9.20
C ALA A 90 1.97 8.15 10.62
N GLN A 91 3.15 8.02 11.20
CA GLN A 91 3.27 7.65 12.61
C GLN A 91 2.95 8.87 13.48
N ASP A 92 2.21 8.65 14.57
CA ASP A 92 2.10 9.66 15.62
C ASP A 92 3.50 9.88 16.19
N SER A 93 4.04 11.06 15.95
CA SER A 93 5.32 11.50 16.51
C SER A 93 5.12 11.87 17.98
N HIS A 94 4.81 10.89 18.83
CA HIS A 94 4.81 11.04 20.28
C HIS A 94 5.85 10.08 20.87
N GLY A 95 7.11 10.51 20.78
CA GLY A 95 8.17 10.08 21.67
C GLY A 95 8.32 11.07 22.82
#